data_AF-A0A2M7KHD5-F1
#
_entry.id   AF-A0A2M7KHD5-F1
#
_cell.length_a   1.000
_cell.length_b   1.000
_cell.length_c   1.000
_cell.angle_alpha   90.00
_cell.angle_beta   90.00
_cell.angle_gamma   90.00
#
_symmetry.space_group_name_H-M   'P 1'
#
loop_
_entity.id
_entity.type
_entity.pdbx_description
1 polymer ?
#
loop_
_entity_poly.entity_id
_entity_poly.type
_entity_poly.pdbx_seq_one_letter_code
_entity_poly.pdbx_strand_id
1 'polypeptide(L)'
;MTKPAGHGGANRQLALSAIAACSCWTVWAQPAQRREQPALIAPQQFAAVSAQAQKLAAEGRTQEAVAHCEAFMREHANAAKDNPSGFLTLAGTVYRILGTVEDKAARGAQYRRLFTEFRDVPAYAAMGAKGYLDCLIETKGEPAEMEAFGREAVKAFGDALPPTYEAAMLLVNLGRALQKQGKIDEAEDLAAAAALRWPTILENVNVAGLLSDCAWSRKDYDGMVGAAKLCYMLCAFDEKSIGKARNLVIQALTAKGGPGLATQFVKAQDSAEVENPLKDVPLPKLTRTGAADALLQPVAQVAQPANQPVGQVAEPVEQPPTTPQADVAQAAQPADLLAAARGYRPARILAQLALGDFAGALADATAEMRDAKTTDQMVRALGDVARCLKAKDLNLIRANQFLEFQRTGKGENPLPTF
;
A
#
# COMPACT_ATOMS: atom_id res chain seq x y z
N MET A 1 65.14 7.02 -31.96
CA MET A 1 64.64 6.94 -30.57
C MET A 1 63.14 6.71 -30.62
N THR A 2 62.72 5.44 -30.62
CA THR A 2 61.32 5.03 -30.75
C THR A 2 61.15 3.76 -29.92
N LYS A 3 60.27 3.83 -28.90
CA LYS A 3 59.76 2.68 -28.14
C LYS A 3 58.40 2.30 -28.72
N PRO A 4 58.05 1.01 -28.87
CA PRO A 4 56.66 0.59 -28.95
C PRO A 4 56.15 -0.02 -27.63
N ALA A 5 54.93 0.43 -27.31
CA ALA A 5 53.76 -0.17 -26.65
C ALA A 5 53.85 -1.25 -25.54
N GLY A 6 52.99 -1.09 -24.52
CA GLY A 6 52.67 -2.12 -23.53
C GLY A 6 51.50 -1.78 -22.59
N HIS A 7 50.26 -1.91 -23.10
CA HIS A 7 49.04 -2.37 -22.39
C HIS A 7 48.65 -1.73 -21.04
N GLY A 8 47.76 -0.73 -21.08
CA GLY A 8 47.12 -0.18 -19.87
C GLY A 8 45.73 0.45 -20.09
N GLY A 9 45.00 0.08 -21.15
CA GLY A 9 43.79 0.80 -21.58
C GLY A 9 42.49 -0.01 -21.69
N ALA A 10 42.51 -1.35 -21.59
CA ALA A 10 41.36 -2.16 -22.00
C ALA A 10 40.45 -2.68 -20.86
N ASN A 11 40.81 -2.51 -19.58
CA ASN A 11 40.04 -3.11 -18.46
C ASN A 11 39.21 -2.13 -17.62
N ARG A 12 39.12 -0.84 -17.99
CA ARG A 12 38.25 0.14 -17.31
C ARG A 12 36.95 0.47 -18.06
N GLN A 13 36.77 -0.08 -19.26
CA GLN A 13 35.56 0.14 -20.08
C GLN A 13 34.54 -1.02 -20.02
N LEU A 14 34.85 -2.12 -19.32
CA LEU A 14 33.91 -3.23 -19.08
C LEU A 14 33.21 -3.17 -17.70
N ALA A 15 33.58 -2.22 -16.83
CA ALA A 15 32.93 -2.03 -15.52
C ALA A 15 31.84 -0.94 -15.52
N LEU A 16 31.72 -0.15 -16.59
CA LEU A 16 30.73 0.93 -16.73
C LEU A 16 29.55 0.58 -17.66
N SER A 17 29.52 -0.63 -18.24
CA SER A 17 28.42 -1.09 -19.10
C SER A 17 27.46 -2.09 -18.43
N ALA A 18 27.71 -2.52 -17.19
CA ALA A 18 26.84 -3.45 -16.47
C ALA A 18 25.71 -2.77 -15.66
N ILE A 19 25.69 -1.43 -15.56
CA ILE A 19 24.57 -0.66 -14.96
C ILE A 19 23.48 -0.34 -16.01
N ALA A 20 23.71 -0.67 -17.28
CA ALA A 20 22.78 -0.37 -18.39
C ALA A 20 21.82 -1.53 -18.77
N ALA A 21 21.68 -2.57 -17.93
CA ALA A 21 20.91 -3.77 -18.28
C ALA A 21 19.64 -3.99 -17.42
N CYS A 22 18.92 -2.91 -17.07
CA CYS A 22 17.50 -2.97 -16.69
C CYS A 22 16.68 -2.12 -17.68
N SER A 23 16.77 -2.47 -18.96
CA SER A 23 16.01 -1.87 -20.05
C SER A 23 14.72 -2.67 -20.30
N CYS A 24 13.69 -2.38 -19.51
CA CYS A 24 12.30 -2.69 -19.88
C CYS A 24 11.57 -1.44 -20.44
N TRP A 25 12.32 -0.45 -20.95
CA TRP A 25 11.79 0.86 -21.37
C TRP A 25 11.98 1.16 -22.87
N THR A 26 12.21 0.15 -23.70
CA THR A 26 12.41 0.34 -25.15
C THR A 26 11.56 -0.61 -25.99
N VAL A 27 10.25 -0.50 -25.86
CA VAL A 27 9.33 -0.76 -26.97
C VAL A 27 8.54 0.54 -27.14
N TRP A 28 8.39 1.00 -28.39
CA TRP A 28 7.88 2.31 -28.84
C TRP A 28 8.94 3.42 -29.00
N ALA A 29 9.85 3.22 -29.95
CA ALA A 29 10.57 4.31 -30.59
C ALA A 29 10.41 4.20 -32.12
N GLN A 30 9.32 4.77 -32.65
CA GLN A 30 9.30 5.28 -34.02
C GLN A 30 9.82 6.73 -34.00
N PRO A 31 10.63 7.16 -34.99
CA PRO A 31 11.30 8.46 -34.97
C PRO A 31 10.37 9.57 -35.47
N ALA A 32 9.41 9.99 -34.65
CA ALA A 32 8.65 11.23 -34.87
C ALA A 32 7.97 11.72 -33.58
N GLN A 33 8.77 12.23 -32.64
CA GLN A 33 8.43 13.31 -31.70
C GLN A 33 9.58 13.41 -30.69
N ARG A 34 10.31 14.54 -30.70
CA ARG A 34 11.19 14.90 -29.58
C ARG A 34 10.30 15.06 -28.35
N ARG A 35 10.14 14.00 -27.56
CA ARG A 35 9.65 14.12 -26.19
C ARG A 35 10.72 14.91 -25.43
N GLU A 36 10.35 16.07 -24.93
CA GLU A 36 11.14 16.85 -24.00
C GLU A 36 11.68 15.92 -22.91
N GLN A 37 12.94 16.10 -22.52
CA GLN A 37 13.50 15.34 -21.40
C GLN A 37 12.63 15.61 -20.17
N PRO A 38 12.24 14.58 -19.38
CA PRO A 38 11.41 14.78 -18.21
C PRO A 38 12.08 15.77 -17.25
N ALA A 39 11.28 16.65 -16.66
CA ALA A 39 11.73 17.63 -15.67
C ALA A 39 12.07 16.92 -14.36
N LEU A 40 13.21 16.24 -14.33
CA LEU A 40 13.70 15.55 -13.13
C LEU A 40 14.21 16.59 -12.14
N ILE A 41 13.58 16.64 -10.97
CA ILE A 41 13.95 17.48 -9.84
C ILE A 41 14.92 16.69 -8.98
N ALA A 42 16.01 17.32 -8.53
CA ALA A 42 17.02 16.62 -7.77
C ALA A 42 16.45 16.17 -6.41
N PRO A 43 16.68 14.92 -5.95
CA PRO A 43 16.19 14.43 -4.65
C PRO A 43 16.57 15.31 -3.47
N GLN A 44 17.73 15.99 -3.54
CA GLN A 44 18.18 16.93 -2.52
C GLN A 44 17.27 18.15 -2.37
N GLN A 45 16.59 18.58 -3.44
CA GLN A 45 15.65 19.70 -3.38
C GLN A 45 14.42 19.33 -2.55
N PHE A 46 13.84 18.15 -2.77
CA PHE A 46 12.74 17.63 -1.94
C PHE A 46 13.17 17.48 -0.47
N ALA A 47 14.38 16.96 -0.23
CA ALA A 47 14.92 16.83 1.12
C ALA A 47 15.10 18.19 1.83
N ALA A 48 15.59 19.21 1.11
CA ALA A 48 15.76 20.55 1.64
C ALA A 48 14.41 21.20 2.02
N VAL A 49 13.41 21.12 1.14
CA VAL A 49 12.04 21.62 1.42
C VAL A 49 11.43 20.89 2.61
N SER A 50 11.58 19.56 2.67
CA SER A 50 11.10 18.75 3.79
C SER A 50 11.75 19.14 5.11
N ALA A 51 13.08 19.33 5.13
CA ALA A 51 13.83 19.73 6.31
C ALA A 51 13.42 21.13 6.80
N GLN A 52 13.24 22.08 5.87
CA GLN A 52 12.81 23.43 6.21
C GLN A 52 11.37 23.45 6.76
N ALA A 53 10.45 22.69 6.18
CA ALA A 53 9.10 22.57 6.71
C ALA A 53 9.09 21.96 8.13
N GLN A 54 9.90 20.92 8.37
CA GLN A 54 10.02 20.32 9.70
C GLN A 54 10.57 21.32 10.74
N LYS A 55 11.54 22.16 10.35
CA LYS A 55 12.06 23.23 11.20
C LYS A 55 10.96 24.24 11.55
N LEU A 56 10.22 24.73 10.55
CA LEU A 56 9.09 25.65 10.77
C LEU A 56 8.03 25.05 11.71
N ALA A 57 7.69 23.77 11.52
CA ALA A 57 6.73 23.08 12.38
C ALA A 57 7.24 22.94 13.83
N ALA A 58 8.53 22.67 14.03
CA ALA A 58 9.14 22.61 15.36
C ALA A 58 9.13 23.97 16.09
N GLU A 59 9.10 25.08 15.34
CA GLU A 59 8.92 26.44 15.87
C GLU A 59 7.45 26.79 16.15
N GLY A 60 6.51 25.84 15.99
CA GLY A 60 5.07 26.07 16.14
C GLY A 60 4.40 26.72 14.92
N ARG A 61 5.16 26.97 13.84
CA ARG A 61 4.71 27.67 12.62
C ARG A 61 4.12 26.67 11.61
N THR A 62 3.13 25.92 12.07
CA THR A 62 2.51 24.79 11.34
C THR A 62 1.98 25.19 9.97
N GLN A 63 1.25 26.31 9.87
CA GLN A 63 0.68 26.76 8.60
C GLN A 63 1.77 27.16 7.60
N GLU A 64 2.83 27.82 8.06
CA GLU A 64 3.96 28.22 7.21
C GLU A 64 4.74 26.99 6.73
N ALA A 65 4.89 25.98 7.59
CA ALA A 65 5.53 24.72 7.22
C ALA A 65 4.78 24.00 6.09
N VAL A 66 3.45 23.90 6.19
CA VAL A 66 2.60 23.31 5.15
C VAL A 66 2.66 24.15 3.87
N ALA A 67 2.52 25.47 3.99
CA ALA A 67 2.59 26.39 2.86
C ALA A 67 3.94 26.31 2.12
N HIS A 68 5.04 26.08 2.84
CA HIS A 68 6.37 25.91 2.25
C HIS A 68 6.45 24.68 1.33
N CYS A 69 5.97 23.52 1.80
CA CYS A 69 5.90 22.32 0.95
C CYS A 69 4.96 22.54 -0.24
N GLU A 70 3.81 23.16 0.01
CA GLU A 70 2.79 23.41 -1.00
C GLU A 70 3.23 24.36 -2.11
N ALA A 71 3.96 25.43 -1.78
CA ALA A 71 4.52 26.35 -2.75
C ALA A 71 5.42 25.61 -3.75
N PHE A 72 6.32 24.77 -3.23
CA PHE A 72 7.18 23.92 -4.06
C PHE A 72 6.38 22.95 -4.93
N MET A 73 5.36 22.28 -4.37
CA MET A 73 4.53 21.36 -5.14
C MET A 73 3.71 22.06 -6.23
N ARG A 74 3.22 23.29 -6.00
CA ARG A 74 2.52 24.08 -7.02
C ARG A 74 3.45 24.53 -8.14
N GLU A 75 4.63 25.04 -7.79
CA GLU A 75 5.65 25.45 -8.76
C GLU A 75 6.07 24.30 -9.68
N HIS A 76 6.10 23.08 -9.13
CA HIS A 76 6.57 21.89 -9.82
C HIS A 76 5.47 20.88 -10.20
N ALA A 77 4.19 21.28 -10.21
CA ALA A 77 3.06 20.35 -10.39
C ALA A 77 3.20 19.47 -11.65
N ASN A 78 3.65 20.05 -12.77
CA ASN A 78 3.86 19.34 -14.03
C ASN A 78 4.91 18.22 -13.95
N ALA A 79 5.82 18.30 -12.98
CA ALA A 79 6.88 17.32 -12.77
C ALA A 79 6.45 16.19 -11.79
N ALA A 80 5.24 16.22 -11.23
CA ALA A 80 4.79 15.27 -10.22
C ALA A 80 4.80 13.82 -10.72
N LYS A 81 4.40 13.59 -11.97
CA LYS A 81 4.39 12.27 -12.60
C LYS A 81 5.79 11.68 -12.74
N ASP A 82 6.77 12.52 -13.04
CA ASP A 82 8.16 12.10 -13.27
C ASP A 82 8.99 12.04 -11.97
N ASN A 83 8.48 12.63 -10.88
CA ASN A 83 9.16 12.69 -9.58
C ASN A 83 8.32 12.10 -8.42
N PRO A 84 7.69 10.92 -8.58
CA PRO A 84 6.66 10.43 -7.64
C PRO A 84 7.18 10.29 -6.20
N SER A 85 8.40 9.78 -6.01
CA SER A 85 9.00 9.60 -4.68
C SER A 85 9.28 10.93 -3.97
N GLY A 86 9.64 11.97 -4.71
CA GLY A 86 9.89 13.30 -4.14
C GLY A 86 8.60 13.94 -3.64
N PHE A 87 7.54 13.89 -4.46
CA PHE A 87 6.22 14.38 -4.07
C PHE A 87 5.61 13.58 -2.91
N LEU A 88 5.78 12.26 -2.90
CA LEU A 88 5.39 11.42 -1.74
C LEU A 88 6.13 11.82 -0.46
N THR A 89 7.42 12.17 -0.56
CA THR A 89 8.19 12.65 0.60
C THR A 89 7.59 13.93 1.17
N LEU A 90 7.23 14.89 0.32
CA LEU A 90 6.59 16.14 0.77
C LEU A 90 5.19 15.89 1.33
N ALA A 91 4.39 15.04 0.67
CA ALA A 91 3.08 14.64 1.18
C ALA A 91 3.17 14.01 2.57
N GLY A 92 4.11 13.08 2.79
CA GLY A 92 4.35 12.47 4.09
C GLY A 92 4.87 13.46 5.14
N THR A 93 5.62 14.48 4.75
CA THR A 93 6.02 15.57 5.65
C THR A 93 4.82 16.40 6.08
N VAL A 94 3.98 16.83 5.14
CA VAL A 94 2.76 17.57 5.48
C VAL A 94 1.82 16.73 6.36
N TYR A 95 1.61 15.46 6.03
CA TYR A 95 0.74 14.58 6.82
C TYR A 95 1.20 14.48 8.28
N ARG A 96 2.52 14.34 8.52
CA ARG A 96 3.07 14.31 9.90
C ARG A 96 2.89 15.65 10.62
N ILE A 97 3.09 16.76 9.92
CA ILE A 97 2.91 18.11 10.48
C ILE A 97 1.45 18.34 10.83
N LEU A 98 0.52 18.05 9.92
CA LEU A 98 -0.91 18.16 10.20
C LEU A 98 -1.34 17.19 11.31
N GLY A 99 -0.69 16.03 11.43
CA GLY A 99 -0.91 15.07 12.51
C GLY A 99 -0.69 15.64 13.92
N THR A 100 0.10 16.70 14.09
CA THR A 100 0.31 17.36 15.39
C THR A 100 -0.78 18.38 15.74
N VAL A 101 -1.66 18.72 14.79
CA VAL A 101 -2.82 19.59 15.06
C VAL A 101 -3.83 18.81 15.89
N GLU A 102 -4.02 19.24 17.14
CA GLU A 102 -4.91 18.57 18.11
C GLU A 102 -6.39 18.72 17.76
N ASP A 103 -6.79 19.87 17.24
CA ASP A 103 -8.14 20.09 16.74
C ASP A 103 -8.37 19.25 15.47
N LYS A 104 -9.00 18.09 15.67
CA LYS A 104 -9.31 17.13 14.61
C LYS A 104 -10.25 17.70 13.54
N ALA A 105 -11.15 18.62 13.90
CA ALA A 105 -12.06 19.24 12.95
C ALA A 105 -11.30 20.23 12.06
N ALA A 106 -10.47 21.09 12.66
CA ALA A 106 -9.59 21.98 11.92
C ALA A 106 -8.61 21.20 11.02
N ARG A 107 -8.02 20.12 11.54
CA ARG A 107 -7.14 19.22 10.78
C ARG A 107 -7.87 18.54 9.62
N GLY A 108 -9.10 18.06 9.84
CA GLY A 108 -9.96 17.52 8.79
C GLY A 108 -10.22 18.54 7.69
N ALA A 109 -10.55 19.79 8.05
CA ALA A 109 -10.76 20.86 7.07
C ALA A 109 -9.49 21.12 6.23
N GLN A 110 -8.30 21.06 6.83
CA GLN A 110 -7.03 21.15 6.10
C GLN A 110 -6.91 20.00 5.09
N TYR A 111 -7.10 18.75 5.50
CA TYR A 111 -7.01 17.60 4.60
C TYR A 111 -8.03 17.66 3.44
N ARG A 112 -9.26 18.10 3.71
CA ARG A 112 -10.28 18.29 2.67
C ARG A 112 -9.87 19.40 1.69
N ARG A 113 -9.23 20.46 2.16
CA ARG A 113 -8.63 21.50 1.30
C ARG A 113 -7.57 20.88 0.39
N LEU A 114 -6.65 20.07 0.93
CA LEU A 114 -5.58 19.44 0.13
C LEU A 114 -6.16 18.61 -1.02
N PHE A 115 -7.17 17.78 -0.74
CA PHE A 115 -7.86 17.02 -1.78
C PHE A 115 -8.50 17.90 -2.87
N THR A 116 -9.04 19.06 -2.47
CA THR A 116 -9.75 19.96 -3.39
C THR A 116 -8.77 20.79 -4.24
N GLU A 117 -7.74 21.37 -3.63
CA GLU A 117 -6.86 22.34 -4.29
C GLU A 117 -5.69 21.71 -5.05
N PHE A 118 -5.30 20.47 -4.71
CA PHE A 118 -4.12 19.83 -5.29
C PHE A 118 -4.47 18.61 -6.16
N ARG A 119 -5.62 18.64 -6.84
CA ARG A 119 -6.03 17.53 -7.74
C ARG A 119 -4.98 17.20 -8.80
N ASP A 120 -4.22 18.19 -9.26
CA ASP A 120 -3.14 18.01 -10.24
C ASP A 120 -1.87 17.37 -9.66
N VAL A 121 -1.83 17.14 -8.34
CA VAL A 121 -0.78 16.39 -7.63
C VAL A 121 -1.41 15.16 -6.97
N PRO A 122 -1.67 14.07 -7.73
CA PRO A 122 -2.53 12.98 -7.29
C PRO A 122 -2.13 12.34 -5.96
N ALA A 123 -0.83 12.14 -5.73
CA ALA A 123 -0.33 11.59 -4.46
C ALA A 123 -0.66 12.49 -3.25
N TYR A 124 -0.57 13.81 -3.41
CA TYR A 124 -0.87 14.77 -2.35
C TYR A 124 -2.38 14.93 -2.13
N ALA A 125 -3.17 14.93 -3.22
CA ALA A 125 -4.63 14.88 -3.12
C ALA A 125 -5.13 13.59 -2.46
N ALA A 126 -4.52 12.43 -2.77
CA ALA A 126 -4.88 11.15 -2.16
C ALA A 126 -4.57 11.14 -0.66
N MET A 127 -3.44 11.74 -0.27
CA MET A 127 -3.11 11.98 1.14
C MET A 127 -4.18 12.85 1.83
N GLY A 128 -4.63 13.92 1.18
CA GLY A 128 -5.73 14.76 1.67
C GLY A 128 -7.04 13.99 1.84
N ALA A 129 -7.44 13.21 0.82
CA ALA A 129 -8.67 12.41 0.88
C ALA A 129 -8.62 11.37 2.00
N LYS A 130 -7.52 10.62 2.08
CA LYS A 130 -7.28 9.64 3.13
C LYS A 130 -7.27 10.28 4.52
N GLY A 131 -6.57 11.41 4.68
CA GLY A 131 -6.45 12.14 5.95
C GLY A 131 -7.77 12.72 6.44
N TYR A 132 -8.65 13.17 5.53
CA TYR A 132 -10.00 13.60 5.90
C TYR A 132 -10.84 12.43 6.44
N LEU A 133 -10.83 11.28 5.76
CA LEU A 133 -11.51 10.09 6.25
C LEU A 133 -10.95 9.61 7.59
N ASP A 134 -9.64 9.65 7.81
CA ASP A 134 -9.07 9.33 9.12
C ASP A 134 -9.61 10.25 10.22
N CYS A 135 -9.70 11.56 9.95
CA CYS A 135 -10.25 12.51 10.92
C CYS A 135 -11.71 12.17 11.24
N LEU A 136 -12.54 11.86 10.24
CA LEU A 136 -13.91 11.42 10.48
C LEU A 136 -13.94 10.11 11.31
N ILE A 137 -13.06 9.15 11.03
CA ILE A 137 -12.98 7.90 11.82
C ILE A 137 -12.61 8.21 13.27
N GLU A 138 -11.61 9.07 13.50
CA GLU A 138 -11.14 9.47 14.82
C GLU A 138 -12.16 10.27 15.64
N THR A 139 -13.01 11.06 14.97
CA THR A 139 -14.09 11.82 15.60
C THR A 139 -15.40 11.04 15.66
N LYS A 140 -15.42 9.77 15.21
CA LYS A 140 -16.63 8.95 15.09
C LYS A 140 -17.72 9.64 14.27
N GLY A 141 -17.34 10.28 13.17
CA GLY A 141 -18.27 10.86 12.21
C GLY A 141 -19.31 9.86 11.71
N GLU A 142 -20.35 10.39 11.07
CA GLU A 142 -21.43 9.55 10.57
C GLU A 142 -20.94 8.67 9.40
N PRO A 143 -21.21 7.35 9.40
CA PRO A 143 -20.80 6.46 8.30
C PRO A 143 -21.27 6.94 6.93
N ALA A 144 -22.45 7.55 6.85
CA ALA A 144 -23.00 8.12 5.61
C ALA A 144 -22.16 9.30 5.08
N GLU A 145 -21.62 10.15 5.96
CA GLU A 145 -20.73 11.25 5.55
C GLU A 145 -19.40 10.69 5.01
N MET A 146 -18.82 9.72 5.73
CA MET A 146 -17.58 9.07 5.29
C MET A 146 -17.75 8.39 3.94
N GLU A 147 -18.87 7.70 3.73
CA GLU A 147 -19.19 7.10 2.43
C GLU A 147 -19.33 8.18 1.36
N ALA A 148 -20.14 9.21 1.59
CA ALA A 148 -20.39 10.26 0.60
C ALA A 148 -19.07 10.89 0.13
N PHE A 149 -18.20 11.27 1.08
CA PHE A 149 -16.89 11.81 0.75
C PHE A 149 -15.96 10.77 0.10
N GLY A 150 -15.90 9.55 0.61
CA GLY A 150 -15.02 8.52 0.04
C GLY A 150 -15.39 8.19 -1.41
N ARG A 151 -16.69 8.10 -1.72
CA ARG A 151 -17.18 7.93 -3.09
C ARG A 151 -16.86 9.14 -3.97
N GLU A 152 -17.02 10.37 -3.45
CA GLU A 152 -16.61 11.60 -4.14
C GLU A 152 -15.12 11.55 -4.50
N ALA A 153 -14.26 11.19 -3.55
CA ALA A 153 -12.82 11.14 -3.73
C ALA A 153 -12.40 10.08 -4.76
N VAL A 154 -12.92 8.85 -4.62
CA VAL A 154 -12.62 7.76 -5.57
C VAL A 154 -13.08 8.14 -6.98
N LYS A 155 -14.29 8.70 -7.12
CA LYS A 155 -14.83 9.18 -8.40
C LYS A 155 -14.00 10.32 -8.99
N ALA A 156 -13.53 11.25 -8.17
CA ALA A 156 -12.72 12.38 -8.63
C ALA A 156 -11.36 11.92 -9.18
N PHE A 157 -10.80 10.84 -8.63
CA PHE A 157 -9.59 10.24 -9.19
C PHE A 157 -9.87 9.41 -10.44
N GLY A 158 -10.95 8.61 -10.47
CA GLY A 158 -11.21 7.70 -11.58
C GLY A 158 -9.98 6.85 -11.94
N ASP A 159 -9.64 6.77 -13.22
CA ASP A 159 -8.45 6.06 -13.72
C ASP A 159 -7.12 6.63 -13.21
N ALA A 160 -7.12 7.88 -12.73
CA ALA A 160 -5.96 8.57 -12.19
C ALA A 160 -5.73 8.31 -10.69
N LEU A 161 -6.45 7.37 -10.06
CA LEU A 161 -6.20 6.99 -8.68
C LEU A 161 -4.73 6.57 -8.54
N PRO A 162 -3.90 7.24 -7.73
CA PRO A 162 -2.48 6.95 -7.74
C PRO A 162 -2.21 5.56 -7.15
N PRO A 163 -1.21 4.80 -7.65
CA PRO A 163 -0.79 3.55 -7.04
C PRO A 163 0.07 3.88 -5.82
N THR A 164 -0.55 4.38 -4.75
CA THR A 164 0.15 4.76 -3.51
C THR A 164 -0.52 4.16 -2.29
N TYR A 165 0.22 4.09 -1.19
CA TYR A 165 -0.29 3.67 0.11
C TYR A 165 -1.52 4.49 0.54
N GLU A 166 -1.51 5.81 0.32
CA GLU A 166 -2.60 6.71 0.70
C GLU A 166 -3.89 6.41 -0.07
N ALA A 167 -3.78 6.16 -1.38
CA ALA A 167 -4.93 5.77 -2.19
C ALA A 167 -5.48 4.39 -1.80
N ALA A 168 -4.61 3.42 -1.48
CA ALA A 168 -5.05 2.13 -0.97
C ALA A 168 -5.77 2.27 0.39
N MET A 169 -5.24 3.09 1.30
CA MET A 169 -5.89 3.38 2.58
C MET A 169 -7.20 4.18 2.45
N LEU A 170 -7.33 5.05 1.44
CA LEU A 170 -8.60 5.69 1.10
C LEU A 170 -9.69 4.64 0.81
N LEU A 171 -9.38 3.61 0.01
CA LEU A 171 -10.32 2.52 -0.28
C LEU A 171 -10.68 1.73 0.98
N VAL A 172 -9.70 1.41 1.84
CA VAL A 172 -9.93 0.70 3.12
C VAL A 172 -10.82 1.52 4.06
N ASN A 173 -10.59 2.83 4.16
CA ASN A 173 -11.39 3.72 5.00
C ASN A 173 -12.83 3.89 4.47
N LEU A 174 -13.00 3.97 3.14
CA LEU A 174 -14.33 3.91 2.51
C LEU A 174 -15.01 2.57 2.79
N GLY A 175 -14.29 1.45 2.65
CA GLY A 175 -14.80 0.11 2.99
C GLY A 175 -15.30 0.03 4.43
N ARG A 176 -14.61 0.65 5.39
CA ARG A 176 -15.08 0.75 6.79
C ARG A 176 -16.39 1.52 6.93
N ALA A 177 -16.56 2.60 6.18
CA ALA A 177 -17.82 3.36 6.17
C ALA A 177 -18.98 2.52 5.59
N LEU A 178 -18.72 1.73 4.55
CA LEU A 178 -19.67 0.81 3.93
C LEU A 178 -20.04 -0.34 4.87
N GLN A 179 -19.05 -0.96 5.51
CA GLN A 179 -19.25 -2.03 6.48
C GLN A 179 -20.18 -1.61 7.61
N LYS A 180 -19.97 -0.41 8.19
CA LYS A 180 -20.84 0.13 9.25
C LYS A 180 -22.29 0.34 8.81
N GLN A 181 -22.54 0.45 7.52
CA GLN A 181 -23.87 0.60 6.93
C GLN A 181 -24.44 -0.74 6.42
N GLY A 182 -23.78 -1.87 6.69
CA GLY A 182 -24.23 -3.19 6.25
C GLY A 182 -23.92 -3.51 4.79
N LYS A 183 -23.18 -2.66 4.07
CA LYS A 183 -22.74 -2.88 2.68
C LYS A 183 -21.48 -3.74 2.66
N ILE A 184 -21.58 -4.96 3.19
CA ILE A 184 -20.43 -5.80 3.53
C ILE A 184 -19.68 -6.26 2.27
N ASP A 185 -20.39 -6.64 1.20
CA ASP A 185 -19.76 -7.13 -0.03
C ASP A 185 -18.94 -6.02 -0.73
N GLU A 186 -19.44 -4.78 -0.77
CA GLU A 186 -18.66 -3.64 -1.29
C GLU A 186 -17.43 -3.35 -0.43
N ALA A 187 -17.53 -3.50 0.89
CA ALA A 187 -16.43 -3.25 1.81
C ALA A 187 -15.27 -4.24 1.62
N GLU A 188 -15.57 -5.53 1.46
CA GLU A 188 -14.56 -6.56 1.18
C GLU A 188 -13.95 -6.40 -0.21
N ASP A 189 -14.77 -6.06 -1.21
CA ASP A 189 -14.29 -5.81 -2.57
C ASP A 189 -13.33 -4.61 -2.62
N LEU A 190 -13.59 -3.56 -1.83
CA LEU A 190 -12.65 -2.44 -1.67
C LEU A 190 -11.35 -2.82 -0.94
N ALA A 191 -11.42 -3.71 0.06
CA ALA A 191 -10.22 -4.21 0.74
C ALA A 191 -9.35 -5.04 -0.23
N ALA A 192 -9.97 -5.89 -1.05
CA ALA A 192 -9.29 -6.65 -2.09
C ALA A 192 -8.70 -5.72 -3.17
N ALA A 193 -9.46 -4.73 -3.64
CA ALA A 193 -8.98 -3.74 -4.60
C ALA A 193 -7.78 -2.94 -4.06
N ALA A 194 -7.80 -2.56 -2.78
CA ALA A 194 -6.67 -1.89 -2.13
C ALA A 194 -5.42 -2.78 -2.10
N ALA A 195 -5.55 -4.04 -1.71
CA ALA A 195 -4.45 -5.00 -1.67
C ALA A 195 -3.86 -5.29 -3.05
N LEU A 196 -4.70 -5.45 -4.07
CA LEU A 196 -4.27 -5.65 -5.45
C LEU A 196 -3.60 -4.41 -6.04
N ARG A 197 -3.97 -3.20 -5.59
CA ARG A 197 -3.30 -1.96 -6.02
C ARG A 197 -1.98 -1.73 -5.31
N TRP A 198 -1.91 -2.08 -4.03
CA TRP A 198 -0.75 -1.81 -3.18
C TRP A 198 -0.54 -2.94 -2.17
N PRO A 199 0.11 -4.07 -2.56
CA PRO A 199 0.17 -5.27 -1.72
C PRO A 199 0.81 -5.07 -0.35
N THR A 200 1.68 -4.07 -0.18
CA THR A 200 2.25 -3.79 1.15
C THR A 200 1.23 -3.30 2.15
N ILE A 201 0.03 -2.88 1.72
CA ILE A 201 -1.05 -2.48 2.63
C ILE A 201 -1.50 -3.64 3.53
N LEU A 202 -1.27 -4.89 3.11
CA LEU A 202 -1.66 -6.08 3.85
C LEU A 202 -0.98 -6.21 5.22
N GLU A 203 0.16 -5.53 5.45
CA GLU A 203 0.79 -5.49 6.77
C GLU A 203 0.06 -4.57 7.76
N ASN A 204 -0.82 -3.70 7.26
CA ASN A 204 -1.58 -2.77 8.07
C ASN A 204 -2.78 -3.47 8.73
N VAL A 205 -2.82 -3.42 10.07
CA VAL A 205 -3.92 -3.98 10.88
C VAL A 205 -5.30 -3.50 10.47
N ASN A 206 -5.44 -2.32 9.87
CA ASN A 206 -6.73 -1.79 9.45
C ASN A 206 -7.34 -2.57 8.29
N VAL A 207 -6.53 -3.21 7.43
CA VAL A 207 -7.02 -4.07 6.35
C VAL A 207 -7.65 -5.33 6.93
N ALA A 208 -6.90 -6.04 7.78
CA ALA A 208 -7.39 -7.23 8.45
C ALA A 208 -8.54 -6.92 9.43
N GLY A 209 -8.50 -5.75 10.09
CA GLY A 209 -9.59 -5.27 10.93
C GLY A 209 -10.88 -5.09 10.14
N LEU A 210 -10.82 -4.48 8.95
CA LEU A 210 -11.99 -4.36 8.07
C LEU A 210 -12.55 -5.73 7.68
N LEU A 211 -11.69 -6.67 7.25
CA LEU A 211 -12.12 -8.03 6.89
C LEU A 211 -12.73 -8.76 8.10
N SER A 212 -12.14 -8.61 9.29
CA SER A 212 -12.68 -9.15 10.53
C SER A 212 -14.03 -8.55 10.88
N ASP A 213 -14.23 -7.23 10.74
CA ASP A 213 -15.49 -6.56 11.00
C ASP A 213 -16.59 -6.97 9.99
N CYS A 214 -16.20 -7.22 8.73
CA CYS A 214 -17.10 -7.76 7.71
C CYS A 214 -17.55 -9.18 8.08
N ALA A 215 -16.62 -10.06 8.45
CA ALA A 215 -16.92 -11.41 8.89
C ALA A 215 -17.79 -11.42 10.17
N TRP A 216 -17.50 -10.55 11.15
CA TRP A 216 -18.32 -10.37 12.34
C TRP A 216 -19.76 -9.95 12.00
N SER A 217 -19.93 -9.04 11.04
CA SER A 217 -21.24 -8.57 10.58
C SER A 217 -22.10 -9.71 10.02
N ARG A 218 -21.46 -10.74 9.45
CA ARG A 218 -22.11 -11.97 8.96
C ARG A 218 -22.18 -13.10 10.01
N LYS A 219 -21.68 -12.87 11.23
CA LYS A 219 -21.47 -13.91 12.26
C LYS A 219 -20.58 -15.07 11.79
N ASP A 220 -19.70 -14.80 10.83
CA ASP A 220 -18.69 -15.72 10.34
C ASP A 220 -17.44 -15.65 11.24
N TYR A 221 -17.50 -16.33 12.37
CA TYR A 221 -16.39 -16.35 13.33
C TYR A 221 -15.14 -17.05 12.78
N ASP A 222 -15.29 -17.96 11.82
CA ASP A 222 -14.14 -18.58 11.13
C ASP A 222 -13.43 -17.55 10.26
N GLY A 223 -14.18 -16.77 9.47
CA GLY A 223 -13.65 -15.67 8.67
C GLY A 223 -12.97 -14.59 9.50
N MET A 224 -13.51 -14.28 10.68
CA MET A 224 -12.86 -13.35 11.62
C MET A 224 -11.48 -13.84 12.07
N VAL A 225 -11.39 -15.10 12.51
CA VAL A 225 -10.12 -15.67 12.93
C VAL A 225 -9.16 -15.79 11.75
N GLY A 226 -9.67 -16.07 10.54
CA GLY A 226 -8.88 -16.03 9.30
C GLY A 226 -8.27 -14.66 9.02
N ALA A 227 -9.06 -13.59 9.11
CA ALA A 227 -8.57 -12.22 8.95
C ALA A 227 -7.53 -11.86 10.02
N ALA A 228 -7.77 -12.24 11.28
CA ALA A 228 -6.82 -12.03 12.36
C ALA A 228 -5.51 -12.83 12.18
N LYS A 229 -5.60 -14.08 11.68
CA LYS A 229 -4.45 -14.91 11.29
C LYS A 229 -3.63 -14.23 10.20
N LEU A 230 -4.28 -13.72 9.15
CA LEU A 230 -3.61 -12.95 8.10
C LEU A 230 -2.85 -11.75 8.70
N CYS A 231 -3.49 -10.96 9.57
CA CYS A 231 -2.84 -9.85 10.25
C CYS A 231 -1.61 -10.29 11.04
N TYR A 232 -1.75 -11.36 11.82
CA TYR A 232 -0.67 -11.88 12.66
C TYR A 232 0.50 -12.38 11.84
N MET A 233 0.24 -13.05 10.71
CA MET A 233 1.28 -13.49 9.78
C MET A 233 2.01 -12.30 9.13
N LEU A 234 1.26 -11.29 8.67
CA LEU A 234 1.80 -10.24 7.81
C LEU A 234 2.34 -9.01 8.55
N CYS A 235 1.94 -8.77 9.80
CA CYS A 235 2.39 -7.58 10.52
C CYS A 235 3.92 -7.50 10.58
N ALA A 236 4.44 -6.28 10.59
CA ALA A 236 5.86 -6.03 10.78
C ALA A 236 6.37 -6.69 12.07
N PHE A 237 7.65 -7.09 12.04
CA PHE A 237 8.30 -7.76 13.16
C PHE A 237 8.83 -6.73 14.16
N ASP A 238 7.90 -6.01 14.79
CA ASP A 238 8.16 -5.05 15.86
C ASP A 238 7.10 -5.21 16.96
N GLU A 239 7.45 -4.82 18.19
CA GLU A 239 6.60 -5.01 19.38
C GLU A 239 5.20 -4.41 19.20
N LYS A 240 5.12 -3.21 18.62
CA LYS A 240 3.85 -2.49 18.45
C LYS A 240 2.94 -3.20 17.45
N SER A 241 3.49 -3.61 16.31
CA SER A 241 2.72 -4.31 15.26
C SER A 241 2.29 -5.70 15.73
N ILE A 242 3.17 -6.45 16.37
CA ILE A 242 2.87 -7.77 16.94
C ILE A 242 1.80 -7.65 18.03
N GLY A 243 1.91 -6.67 18.93
CA GLY A 243 0.91 -6.43 19.98
C GLY A 243 -0.48 -6.18 19.42
N LYS A 244 -0.59 -5.33 18.39
CA LYS A 244 -1.87 -5.08 17.71
C LYS A 244 -2.45 -6.33 17.05
N ALA A 245 -1.63 -7.09 16.34
CA ALA A 245 -2.08 -8.31 15.67
C ALA A 245 -2.49 -9.40 16.66
N ARG A 246 -1.74 -9.57 17.76
CA ARG A 246 -2.10 -10.48 18.86
C ARG A 246 -3.44 -10.09 19.49
N ASN A 247 -3.68 -8.80 19.72
CA ASN A 247 -4.96 -8.34 20.27
C ASN A 247 -6.13 -8.67 19.33
N LEU A 248 -5.95 -8.48 18.02
CA LEU A 248 -6.97 -8.85 17.04
C LEU A 248 -7.25 -10.37 17.03
N VAL A 249 -6.20 -11.20 17.10
CA VAL A 249 -6.33 -12.66 17.22
C VAL A 249 -7.07 -13.06 18.50
N ILE A 250 -6.68 -12.48 19.64
CA ILE A 250 -7.32 -12.75 20.94
C ILE A 250 -8.81 -12.41 20.89
N GLN A 251 -9.17 -11.26 20.31
CA GLN A 251 -10.56 -10.85 20.14
C GLN A 251 -11.34 -11.83 19.26
N ALA A 252 -10.79 -12.20 18.10
CA ALA A 252 -11.44 -13.13 17.17
C ALA A 252 -11.61 -14.54 17.77
N LEU A 253 -10.58 -15.07 18.44
CA LEU A 253 -10.65 -16.38 19.10
C LEU A 253 -11.64 -16.38 20.27
N THR A 254 -11.68 -15.29 21.03
CA THR A 254 -12.66 -15.13 22.13
C THR A 254 -14.08 -15.09 21.59
N ALA A 255 -14.32 -14.38 20.49
CA ALA A 255 -15.61 -14.34 19.81
C ALA A 255 -16.03 -15.74 19.28
N LYS A 256 -15.09 -16.51 18.73
CA LYS A 256 -15.35 -17.83 18.16
C LYS A 256 -15.64 -18.92 19.20
N GLY A 257 -14.85 -18.98 20.27
CA GLY A 257 -14.87 -20.13 21.19
C GLY A 257 -14.54 -19.81 22.65
N GLY A 258 -14.61 -18.52 23.03
CA GLY A 258 -14.37 -18.08 24.39
C GLY A 258 -12.89 -17.92 24.77
N PRO A 259 -12.61 -17.54 26.03
CA PRO A 259 -11.26 -17.16 26.48
C PRO A 259 -10.23 -18.31 26.48
N GLY A 260 -10.69 -19.57 26.40
CA GLY A 260 -9.83 -20.74 26.33
C GLY A 260 -8.92 -20.74 25.10
N LEU A 261 -9.49 -20.48 23.91
CA LEU A 261 -8.73 -20.40 22.66
C LEU A 261 -7.72 -19.25 22.68
N ALA A 262 -8.11 -18.09 23.21
CA ALA A 262 -7.20 -16.96 23.36
C ALA A 262 -6.03 -17.30 24.30
N THR A 263 -6.30 -17.97 25.42
CA THR A 263 -5.27 -18.43 26.37
C THR A 263 -4.33 -19.44 25.71
N GLN A 264 -4.86 -20.39 24.93
CA GLN A 264 -4.06 -21.35 24.18
C GLN A 264 -3.14 -20.65 23.16
N PHE A 265 -3.67 -19.68 22.41
CA PHE A 265 -2.87 -18.89 21.46
C PHE A 265 -1.71 -18.16 22.15
N VAL A 266 -1.96 -17.52 23.30
CA VAL A 266 -0.92 -16.83 24.07
C VAL A 266 0.16 -17.81 24.52
N LYS A 267 -0.20 -18.97 25.05
CA LYS A 267 0.76 -19.99 25.47
C LYS A 267 1.59 -20.54 24.30
N ALA A 268 0.97 -20.71 23.13
CA ALA A 268 1.65 -21.15 21.91
C ALA A 268 2.72 -20.16 21.41
N GLN A 269 2.74 -18.91 21.91
CA GLN A 269 3.78 -17.95 21.55
C GLN A 269 5.13 -18.26 22.20
N ASP A 270 5.11 -18.91 23.36
CA ASP A 270 6.28 -19.16 24.21
C ASP A 270 6.66 -20.65 24.27
N SER A 271 5.79 -21.55 23.79
CA SER A 271 6.05 -22.99 23.74
C SER A 271 5.57 -23.62 22.42
N ALA A 272 6.49 -24.28 21.71
CA ALA A 272 6.19 -25.02 20.49
C ALA A 272 5.40 -26.32 20.74
N GLU A 273 5.33 -26.77 22.00
CA GLU A 273 4.55 -27.96 22.39
C GLU A 273 3.05 -27.66 22.48
N VAL A 274 2.69 -26.39 22.66
CA VAL A 274 1.29 -25.96 22.73
C VAL A 274 0.79 -25.75 21.31
N GLU A 275 -0.20 -26.55 20.90
CA GLU A 275 -0.81 -26.40 19.58
C GLU A 275 -1.45 -25.02 19.44
N ASN A 276 -1.09 -24.32 18.36
CA ASN A 276 -1.62 -23.01 18.06
C ASN A 276 -3.03 -23.12 17.46
N PRO A 277 -4.06 -22.47 18.04
CA PRO A 277 -5.44 -22.55 17.54
C PRO A 277 -5.63 -21.91 16.15
N LEU A 278 -4.62 -21.23 15.60
CA LEU A 278 -4.63 -20.69 14.25
C LEU A 278 -4.18 -21.70 13.19
N LYS A 279 -3.63 -22.85 13.57
CA LYS A 279 -2.99 -23.82 12.66
C LYS A 279 -3.91 -24.21 11.50
N ASP A 280 -5.12 -24.66 11.81
CA ASP A 280 -6.10 -25.14 10.83
C ASP A 280 -7.05 -24.06 10.31
N VAL A 281 -6.87 -22.81 10.74
CA VAL A 281 -7.72 -21.69 10.29
C VAL A 281 -7.32 -21.30 8.86
N PRO A 282 -8.23 -21.30 7.88
CA PRO A 282 -7.92 -20.88 6.52
C PRO A 282 -7.62 -19.39 6.44
N LEU A 283 -6.74 -19.01 5.51
CA LEU A 283 -6.53 -17.60 5.18
C LEU A 283 -7.74 -17.04 4.41
N PRO A 284 -8.09 -15.76 4.59
CA PRO A 284 -9.18 -15.14 3.86
C PRO A 284 -8.83 -15.04 2.38
N LYS A 285 -9.84 -15.20 1.52
CA LYS A 285 -9.68 -15.00 0.08
C LYS A 285 -9.65 -13.50 -0.22
N LEU A 286 -8.54 -13.00 -0.76
CA LEU A 286 -8.40 -11.62 -1.23
C LEU A 286 -8.88 -11.49 -2.68
N THR A 287 -10.14 -11.85 -2.93
CA THR A 287 -10.72 -11.89 -4.28
C THR A 287 -11.70 -10.76 -4.48
N ARG A 288 -11.67 -10.15 -5.67
CA ARG A 288 -12.70 -9.18 -6.06
C ARG A 288 -13.97 -9.89 -6.49
N THR A 289 -15.12 -9.40 -6.05
CA THR A 289 -16.45 -9.91 -6.45
C THR A 289 -17.12 -8.99 -7.47
N GLY A 290 -16.57 -7.80 -7.69
CA GLY A 290 -17.12 -6.76 -8.55
C GLY A 290 -18.18 -5.90 -7.88
N ALA A 291 -18.49 -6.12 -6.60
CA ALA A 291 -19.47 -5.34 -5.86
C ALA A 291 -19.16 -3.83 -5.84
N ALA A 292 -17.88 -3.46 -5.81
CA ALA A 292 -17.41 -2.08 -5.87
C ALA A 292 -17.00 -1.64 -7.28
N ASP A 293 -17.28 -2.40 -8.34
CA ASP A 293 -16.86 -2.00 -9.69
C ASP A 293 -17.47 -0.68 -10.12
N ALA A 294 -18.75 -0.44 -9.86
CA ALA A 294 -19.38 0.85 -10.20
C ALA A 294 -18.68 2.06 -9.53
N LEU A 295 -18.00 1.84 -8.40
CA LEU A 295 -17.17 2.87 -7.74
C LEU A 295 -15.80 3.04 -8.38
N LEU A 296 -15.22 1.93 -8.84
CA LEU A 296 -13.86 1.87 -9.36
C LEU A 296 -13.81 2.02 -10.89
N GLN A 297 -14.97 2.04 -11.55
CA GLN A 297 -15.11 2.26 -12.98
C GLN A 297 -14.68 3.69 -13.35
N PRO A 298 -14.11 3.88 -14.55
CA PRO A 298 -13.81 5.20 -15.07
C PRO A 298 -15.08 6.06 -15.10
N VAL A 299 -14.95 7.33 -14.73
CA VAL A 299 -15.94 8.31 -15.16
C VAL A 299 -15.79 8.40 -16.67
N ALA A 300 -16.77 7.89 -17.42
CA ALA A 300 -16.88 8.25 -18.84
C ALA A 300 -16.79 9.77 -18.90
N GLN A 301 -15.72 10.28 -19.53
CA GLN A 301 -15.52 11.72 -19.65
C GLN A 301 -16.84 12.29 -20.15
N VAL A 302 -17.51 13.11 -19.33
CA VAL A 302 -18.53 14.01 -19.84
C VAL A 302 -17.74 14.87 -20.79
N ALA A 303 -17.84 14.56 -22.08
CA ALA A 303 -17.29 15.40 -23.12
C ALA A 303 -17.76 16.81 -22.80
N GLN A 304 -16.83 17.69 -22.45
CA GLN A 304 -17.10 19.11 -22.51
C GLN A 304 -17.68 19.35 -23.90
N PRO A 305 -18.81 20.08 -24.04
CA PRO A 305 -19.36 20.34 -25.35
C PRO A 305 -18.30 21.10 -26.14
N ALA A 306 -17.61 20.39 -27.03
CA ALA A 306 -16.79 21.00 -28.04
C ALA A 306 -17.72 21.91 -28.83
N ASN A 307 -17.34 23.18 -28.97
CA ASN A 307 -17.97 24.13 -29.88
C ASN A 307 -18.22 23.43 -31.22
N GLN A 308 -19.45 22.99 -31.46
CA GLN A 308 -19.88 22.57 -32.79
C GLN A 308 -20.26 23.85 -33.54
N PRO A 309 -19.66 24.12 -34.71
CA PRO A 309 -20.22 25.12 -35.60
C PRO A 309 -21.60 24.63 -36.05
N VAL A 310 -22.60 25.49 -35.85
CA VAL A 310 -23.97 25.26 -36.28
C VAL A 310 -24.00 25.03 -37.78
N GLY A 311 -24.52 23.88 -38.21
CA GLY A 311 -24.95 23.66 -39.58
C GLY A 311 -24.39 22.41 -40.23
N GLN A 312 -25.01 21.25 -39.98
CA GLN A 312 -25.35 20.25 -40.99
C GLN A 312 -26.17 19.15 -40.33
N VAL A 313 -27.44 19.05 -40.74
CA VAL A 313 -28.37 18.00 -40.32
C VAL A 313 -28.02 16.76 -41.15
N ALA A 314 -27.45 15.74 -40.51
CA ALA A 314 -27.32 14.41 -41.09
C ALA A 314 -28.40 13.51 -40.47
N GLU A 315 -29.17 12.84 -41.33
CA GLU A 315 -30.26 11.93 -40.94
C GLU A 315 -29.73 10.71 -40.16
N PRO A 316 -30.55 10.13 -39.24
CA PRO A 316 -30.10 9.03 -38.40
C PRO A 316 -30.13 7.72 -39.18
N VAL A 317 -28.97 7.09 -39.34
CA VAL A 317 -28.89 5.67 -39.70
C VAL A 317 -29.13 4.86 -38.42
N GLU A 318 -30.29 4.22 -38.33
CA GLU A 318 -30.62 3.25 -37.28
C GLU A 318 -29.63 2.08 -37.35
N GLN A 319 -28.73 2.00 -36.36
CA GLN A 319 -27.99 0.77 -36.06
C GLN A 319 -28.85 -0.08 -35.11
N PRO A 320 -29.00 -1.40 -35.36
CA PRO A 320 -29.76 -2.27 -34.49
C PRO A 320 -29.10 -2.36 -33.10
N PRO A 321 -29.89 -2.57 -32.02
CA PRO A 321 -29.39 -2.52 -30.66
C PRO A 321 -28.42 -3.68 -30.42
N THR A 322 -27.13 -3.39 -30.42
CA THR A 322 -26.16 -4.25 -29.74
C THR A 322 -26.37 -4.05 -28.25
N THR A 323 -27.05 -5.01 -27.62
CA THR A 323 -27.06 -5.19 -26.18
C THR A 323 -25.63 -5.07 -25.68
N PRO A 324 -25.29 -4.13 -24.78
CA PRO A 324 -24.02 -4.18 -24.08
C PRO A 324 -24.04 -5.47 -23.26
N GLN A 325 -23.32 -6.48 -23.72
CA GLN A 325 -22.95 -7.57 -22.84
C GLN A 325 -22.11 -6.91 -21.75
N ALA A 326 -22.69 -6.77 -20.56
CA ALA A 326 -21.95 -6.42 -19.37
C ALA A 326 -20.83 -7.46 -19.25
N ASP A 327 -19.60 -7.02 -19.53
CA ASP A 327 -18.41 -7.79 -19.22
C ASP A 327 -18.47 -8.07 -17.72
N VAL A 328 -18.79 -9.31 -17.37
CA VAL A 328 -18.78 -9.75 -15.98
C VAL A 328 -17.33 -9.63 -15.54
N ALA A 329 -17.02 -8.62 -14.74
CA ALA A 329 -15.69 -8.37 -14.24
C ALA A 329 -15.15 -9.68 -13.65
N GLN A 330 -14.09 -10.22 -14.26
CA GLN A 330 -13.48 -11.46 -13.80
C GLN A 330 -13.00 -11.25 -12.37
N ALA A 331 -13.46 -12.08 -11.45
CA ALA A 331 -13.04 -12.05 -10.05
C ALA A 331 -11.51 -12.15 -9.98
N ALA A 332 -10.87 -11.14 -9.38
CA ALA A 332 -9.42 -11.10 -9.25
C ALA A 332 -8.89 -12.35 -8.52
N GLN A 333 -7.84 -12.94 -9.07
CA GLN A 333 -7.27 -14.22 -8.65
C GLN A 333 -5.96 -14.04 -7.86
N PRO A 334 -5.49 -15.07 -7.13
CA PRO A 334 -4.15 -15.09 -6.52
C PRO A 334 -2.99 -14.63 -7.42
N ALA A 335 -3.09 -14.92 -8.72
CA ALA A 335 -2.10 -14.49 -9.71
C ALA A 335 -1.99 -12.97 -9.85
N ASP A 336 -3.08 -12.24 -9.61
CA ASP A 336 -3.15 -10.78 -9.75
C ASP A 336 -2.45 -10.08 -8.58
N LEU A 337 -2.54 -10.65 -7.37
CA LEU A 337 -1.81 -10.13 -6.21
C LEU A 337 -0.29 -10.28 -6.38
N LEU A 338 0.15 -11.45 -6.87
CA LEU A 338 1.56 -11.63 -7.21
C LEU A 338 1.98 -10.72 -8.37
N ALA A 339 1.12 -10.53 -9.38
CA ALA A 339 1.37 -9.62 -10.49
C ALA A 339 1.57 -8.17 -10.04
N ALA A 340 0.71 -7.68 -9.13
CA ALA A 340 0.83 -6.36 -8.52
C ALA A 340 2.14 -6.18 -7.73
N ALA A 341 2.69 -7.28 -7.20
CA ALA A 341 3.96 -7.30 -6.50
C ALA A 341 5.19 -7.55 -7.40
N ARG A 342 5.01 -7.77 -8.72
CA ARG A 342 6.12 -8.06 -9.66
C ARG A 342 7.01 -6.84 -9.83
N GLY A 343 8.08 -6.79 -9.04
CA GLY A 343 9.12 -5.77 -9.14
C GLY A 343 9.61 -5.23 -7.81
N TYR A 344 8.89 -5.51 -6.72
CA TYR A 344 9.27 -5.07 -5.38
C TYR A 344 9.21 -6.25 -4.40
N ARG A 345 10.37 -6.80 -4.02
CA ARG A 345 10.43 -8.02 -3.20
C ARG A 345 9.66 -7.90 -1.87
N PRO A 346 9.70 -6.78 -1.12
CA PRO A 346 8.90 -6.65 0.10
C PRO A 346 7.38 -6.80 -0.13
N ALA A 347 6.84 -6.28 -1.23
CA ALA A 347 5.44 -6.51 -1.59
C ALA A 347 5.19 -7.98 -1.96
N ARG A 348 6.14 -8.62 -2.66
CA ARG A 348 6.02 -10.01 -3.09
C ARG A 348 6.03 -10.98 -1.90
N ILE A 349 6.88 -10.74 -0.91
CA ILE A 349 6.91 -11.50 0.35
C ILE A 349 5.53 -11.48 1.01
N LEU A 350 4.92 -10.30 1.15
CA LEU A 350 3.59 -10.19 1.76
C LEU A 350 2.50 -10.89 0.92
N ALA A 351 2.54 -10.77 -0.40
CA ALA A 351 1.62 -11.46 -1.31
C ALA A 351 1.77 -12.99 -1.22
N GLN A 352 3.00 -13.51 -1.23
CA GLN A 352 3.29 -14.94 -1.09
C GLN A 352 2.79 -15.48 0.25
N LEU A 353 3.08 -14.79 1.36
CA LEU A 353 2.58 -15.17 2.69
C LEU A 353 1.05 -15.15 2.76
N ALA A 354 0.39 -14.15 2.16
CA ALA A 354 -1.07 -14.07 2.08
C ALA A 354 -1.70 -15.23 1.27
N LEU A 355 -0.93 -15.82 0.35
CA LEU A 355 -1.32 -16.96 -0.47
C LEU A 355 -0.86 -18.32 0.12
N GLY A 356 -0.17 -18.31 1.26
CA GLY A 356 0.38 -19.52 1.89
C GLY A 356 1.68 -20.05 1.27
N ASP A 357 2.33 -19.31 0.37
CA ASP A 357 3.65 -19.65 -0.19
C ASP A 357 4.78 -19.21 0.75
N PHE A 358 4.95 -19.95 1.85
CA PHE A 358 5.99 -19.67 2.85
C PHE A 358 7.41 -19.85 2.30
N ALA A 359 7.61 -20.81 1.40
CA ALA A 359 8.92 -21.12 0.85
C ALA A 359 9.38 -20.02 -0.12
N GLY A 360 8.50 -19.57 -1.02
CA GLY A 360 8.77 -18.44 -1.90
C GLY A 360 9.02 -17.14 -1.13
N ALA A 361 8.20 -16.87 -0.10
CA ALA A 361 8.39 -15.71 0.77
C ALA A 361 9.76 -15.72 1.47
N LEU A 362 10.18 -16.86 2.03
CA LEU A 362 11.50 -16.97 2.67
C LEU A 362 12.64 -16.81 1.65
N ALA A 363 12.50 -17.40 0.45
CA ALA A 363 13.50 -17.27 -0.60
C ALA A 363 13.71 -15.79 -0.99
N ASP A 364 12.64 -15.02 -1.10
CA ASP A 364 12.71 -13.59 -1.38
C ASP A 364 13.28 -12.79 -0.20
N ALA A 365 12.87 -13.08 1.03
CA ALA A 365 13.39 -12.41 2.23
C ALA A 365 14.89 -12.64 2.41
N THR A 366 15.37 -13.87 2.17
CA THR A 366 16.80 -14.21 2.24
C THR A 366 17.60 -13.61 1.08
N ALA A 367 17.00 -13.48 -0.11
CA ALA A 367 17.62 -12.75 -1.22
C ALA A 367 17.74 -11.25 -0.92
N GLU A 368 16.71 -10.60 -0.36
CA GLU A 368 16.79 -9.21 0.10
C GLU A 368 17.90 -9.03 1.15
N MET A 369 18.01 -9.96 2.11
CA MET A 369 19.06 -9.91 3.13
C MET A 369 20.46 -10.00 2.53
N ARG A 370 20.65 -10.86 1.51
CA ARG A 370 21.93 -11.00 0.80
C ARG A 370 22.27 -9.75 -0.03
N ASP A 371 21.27 -9.16 -0.66
CA ASP A 371 21.43 -8.04 -1.59
C ASP A 371 21.48 -6.67 -0.89
N ALA A 372 21.18 -6.63 0.42
CA ALA A 372 21.13 -5.41 1.21
C ALA A 372 22.48 -4.66 1.23
N LYS A 373 22.44 -3.37 0.89
CA LYS A 373 23.61 -2.48 0.80
C LYS A 373 23.65 -1.41 1.87
N THR A 374 22.53 -1.20 2.56
CA THR A 374 22.40 -0.21 3.63
C THR A 374 21.90 -0.86 4.90
N THR A 375 22.15 -0.21 6.04
CA THR A 375 21.62 -0.65 7.34
C THR A 375 20.11 -0.78 7.32
N ASP A 376 19.39 0.17 6.73
CA ASP A 376 17.92 0.14 6.66
C ASP A 376 17.40 -1.03 5.82
N GLN A 377 18.08 -1.35 4.71
CA GLN A 377 17.75 -2.52 3.89
C GLN A 377 18.00 -3.82 4.68
N MET A 378 19.13 -3.90 5.38
CA MET A 378 19.45 -5.07 6.20
C MET A 378 18.43 -5.26 7.34
N VAL A 379 18.09 -4.21 8.08
CA VAL A 379 17.10 -4.25 9.17
C VAL A 379 15.74 -4.72 8.64
N ARG A 380 15.30 -4.17 7.50
CA ARG A 380 14.05 -4.60 6.86
C ARG A 380 14.10 -6.08 6.48
N ALA A 381 15.17 -6.52 5.81
CA ALA A 381 15.29 -7.89 5.33
C ALA A 381 15.37 -8.91 6.48
N LEU A 382 16.08 -8.58 7.57
CA LEU A 382 16.08 -9.39 8.80
C LEU A 382 14.67 -9.50 9.40
N GLY A 383 13.93 -8.39 9.43
CA GLY A 383 12.53 -8.37 9.83
C GLY A 383 11.63 -9.21 8.92
N ASP A 384 11.89 -9.23 7.61
CA ASP A 384 11.14 -10.02 6.64
C ASP A 384 11.39 -11.53 6.82
N VAL A 385 12.61 -11.95 7.10
CA VAL A 385 12.94 -13.34 7.44
C VAL A 385 12.24 -13.76 8.74
N ALA A 386 12.32 -12.93 9.78
CA ALA A 386 11.62 -13.17 11.05
C ALA A 386 10.10 -13.25 10.85
N ARG A 387 9.54 -12.41 9.96
CA ARG A 387 8.12 -12.48 9.57
C ARG A 387 7.79 -13.82 8.90
N CYS A 388 8.62 -14.32 8.00
CA CYS A 388 8.39 -15.61 7.33
C CYS A 388 8.38 -16.78 8.33
N LEU A 389 9.34 -16.80 9.27
CA LEU A 389 9.38 -17.80 10.35
C LEU A 389 8.11 -17.75 11.20
N LYS A 390 7.74 -16.56 11.69
CA LYS A 390 6.50 -16.35 12.44
C LYS A 390 5.25 -16.78 11.65
N ALA A 391 5.20 -16.44 10.36
CA ALA A 391 4.04 -16.75 9.54
C ALA A 391 3.86 -18.26 9.33
N LYS A 392 4.96 -19.00 9.19
CA LYS A 392 4.96 -20.47 9.08
C LYS A 392 4.60 -21.15 10.41
N ASP A 393 5.18 -20.68 11.50
CA ASP A 393 5.07 -21.34 12.82
C ASP A 393 3.86 -20.88 13.63
N LEU A 394 3.31 -19.73 13.26
CA LEU A 394 2.26 -19.00 13.99
C LEU A 394 2.67 -18.62 15.42
N ASN A 395 3.97 -18.59 15.72
CA ASN A 395 4.55 -18.18 17.00
C ASN A 395 5.84 -17.37 16.80
N LEU A 396 6.42 -16.86 17.89
CA LEU A 396 7.59 -15.97 17.84
C LEU A 396 8.92 -16.69 18.08
N ILE A 397 8.91 -18.00 18.34
CA ILE A 397 10.07 -18.73 18.89
C ILE A 397 11.24 -18.72 17.90
N ARG A 398 11.07 -19.32 16.71
CA ARG A 398 12.14 -19.37 15.70
C ARG A 398 12.50 -17.99 15.17
N ALA A 399 11.52 -17.09 15.06
CA ALA A 399 11.78 -15.71 14.63
C ALA A 399 12.69 -14.96 15.62
N ASN A 400 12.45 -15.10 16.93
CA ASN A 400 13.30 -14.51 17.97
C ASN A 400 14.67 -15.19 18.03
N GLN A 401 14.74 -16.51 17.90
CA GLN A 401 16.01 -17.25 17.81
C GLN A 401 16.86 -16.76 16.62
N PHE A 402 16.24 -16.56 15.45
CA PHE A 402 16.91 -16.02 14.28
C PHE A 402 17.51 -14.63 14.55
N LEU A 403 16.72 -13.71 15.10
CA LEU A 403 17.20 -12.34 15.36
C LEU A 403 18.31 -12.32 16.42
N GLU A 404 18.20 -13.17 17.45
CA GLU A 404 19.24 -13.28 18.49
C GLU A 404 20.53 -13.87 17.93
N PHE A 405 20.44 -14.87 17.05
CA PHE A 405 21.59 -15.41 16.32
C PHE A 405 22.25 -14.33 15.46
N GLN A 406 21.48 -13.54 14.70
CA GLN A 406 22.04 -12.46 13.87
C GLN A 406 22.67 -11.35 14.71
N ARG A 407 22.12 -11.08 15.89
CA ARG A 407 22.63 -10.05 16.81
C ARG A 407 23.90 -10.48 17.54
N THR A 408 24.02 -11.74 17.92
CA THR A 408 25.06 -12.21 18.85
C THR A 408 26.04 -13.24 18.29
N GLY A 409 25.68 -13.91 17.18
CA GLY A 409 26.38 -15.06 16.64
C GLY A 409 26.28 -16.33 17.50
N LYS A 410 25.48 -16.31 18.58
CA LYS A 410 25.30 -17.44 19.50
C LYS A 410 23.97 -18.15 19.26
N GLY A 411 23.92 -19.43 19.59
CA GLY A 411 22.73 -20.27 19.41
C GLY A 411 22.66 -20.92 18.03
N GLU A 412 21.54 -21.58 17.76
CA GLU A 412 21.27 -22.23 16.48
C GLU A 412 20.62 -21.23 15.50
N ASN A 413 21.09 -21.21 14.25
CA ASN A 413 20.41 -20.49 13.18
C ASN A 413 19.23 -21.34 12.69
N PRO A 414 17.97 -20.88 12.81
CA PRO A 414 16.80 -21.67 12.44
C PRO A 414 16.52 -21.69 10.94
N LEU A 415 17.26 -20.94 10.11
CA LEU A 415 17.05 -20.91 8.65
C LEU A 415 17.18 -22.28 7.94
N PRO A 416 18.17 -23.13 8.25
CA PRO A 416 18.31 -24.43 7.59
C PRO A 416 17.17 -25.41 7.86
N THR A 417 16.42 -25.19 8.96
CA THR A 417 15.30 -26.05 9.37
C THR A 417 13.94 -25.49 8.98
N PHE A 418 13.91 -24.46 8.11
CA PHE A 418 12.71 -23.68 7.82
C PHE A 418 11.48 -24.51 7.56
#